data_AF-A0A4V1ZQ47-F1
#
_entry.id   AF-A0A4V1ZQ47-F1
#
_cell.length_a   1.000
_cell.length_b   1.000
_cell.length_c   1.000
_cell.angle_alpha   90.00
_cell.angle_beta   90.00
_cell.angle_gamma   90.00
#
_symmetry.space_group_name_H-M   'P 1'
#
loop_
_entity.id
_entity.type
_entity.pdbx_description
1 polymer ?
#
loop_
_entity_poly.entity_id
_entity_poly.type
_entity_poly.pdbx_seq_one_letter_code
_entity_poly.pdbx_strand_id
1 'polypeptide(L)'
;MNIVEITAGLVKELRDKTGLGMMECKKALGETSGDIELAVEFLRKRGALKAEGKSDRTTSEGVIGSYISSDNKIGSLVEVNCETDFVARSEDFTALVSDIALHASQADSTDNILEQAFVNDSSKTIGDLVKEKIAKLGENITVKRADKFTAGENGFIGSYVHSNKKVGVLVELETEKALDSEALTSLTKDIAMHVTASTPKYVSRDSADQDFIAKEKEIMLAQSGDDLSKKPENIREKIMTGRMDKIFAQVCLLEQPFVKNPDQTVGDLVKEHSNKLGGNVTVKHFVRYALG
;
A
#
# COMPACT_ATOMS: atom_id res chain seq x y z
N MET A 1 -30.79 -42.35 18.04
CA MET A 1 -30.38 -40.93 17.85
C MET A 1 -31.36 -40.33 16.87
N ASN A 2 -32.05 -39.24 17.24
CA ASN A 2 -32.85 -38.49 16.27
C ASN A 2 -31.87 -37.90 15.25
N ILE A 3 -31.88 -38.43 14.03
CA ILE A 3 -31.15 -37.83 12.91
C ILE A 3 -31.93 -36.57 12.56
N VAL A 4 -31.42 -35.40 12.91
CA VAL A 4 -32.00 -34.14 12.44
C VAL A 4 -31.85 -34.11 10.93
N GLU A 5 -32.97 -34.00 10.21
CA GLU A 5 -32.98 -33.95 8.76
C GLU A 5 -32.44 -32.59 8.30
N ILE A 6 -31.24 -32.60 7.71
CA ILE A 6 -30.63 -31.39 7.16
C ILE A 6 -31.24 -31.10 5.79
N THR A 7 -32.26 -30.22 5.77
CA THR A 7 -32.97 -29.84 4.55
C THR A 7 -32.12 -28.96 3.65
N ALA A 8 -32.40 -28.97 2.34
CA ALA A 8 -31.72 -28.09 1.38
C ALA A 8 -31.94 -26.59 1.70
N GLY A 9 -33.09 -26.25 2.31
CA GLY A 9 -33.40 -24.89 2.76
C GLY A 9 -32.45 -24.41 3.85
N LEU A 10 -32.22 -25.23 4.88
CA LEU A 10 -31.28 -24.89 5.97
C LEU A 10 -29.84 -24.72 5.45
N VAL A 11 -29.41 -25.60 4.54
CA VAL A 11 -28.08 -25.48 3.94
C VAL A 11 -27.95 -24.18 3.13
N LYS A 12 -28.99 -23.82 2.36
CA LYS A 12 -29.03 -22.57 1.62
C LYS A 12 -28.99 -21.36 2.56
N GLU A 13 -29.80 -21.36 3.61
CA GLU A 13 -29.82 -20.27 4.59
C GLU A 13 -28.45 -20.06 5.25
N LEU A 14 -27.81 -21.13 5.71
CA LEU A 14 -26.49 -21.04 6.30
C LEU A 14 -25.44 -20.57 5.29
N ARG A 15 -25.54 -21.01 4.04
CA ARG A 15 -24.67 -20.55 2.94
C ARG A 15 -24.87 -19.08 2.66
N ASP A 16 -26.10 -18.59 2.64
CA ASP A 16 -26.42 -17.18 2.40
C ASP A 16 -25.90 -16.32 3.57
N LYS A 17 -25.96 -16.82 4.81
CA LYS A 17 -25.38 -16.15 6.00
C LYS A 17 -23.85 -16.12 6.02
N THR A 18 -23.19 -17.20 5.59
CA THR A 18 -21.73 -17.38 5.78
C THR A 18 -20.90 -17.17 4.53
N GLY A 19 -21.51 -17.28 3.35
CA GLY A 19 -20.83 -17.27 2.05
C GLY A 19 -19.96 -18.51 1.77
N LEU A 20 -20.01 -19.55 2.61
CA LEU A 20 -19.18 -20.74 2.48
C LEU A 20 -19.76 -21.79 1.52
N GLY A 21 -18.93 -22.77 1.13
CA GLY A 21 -19.33 -23.83 0.21
C GLY A 21 -20.51 -24.67 0.72
N MET A 22 -21.38 -25.11 -0.20
CA MET A 22 -22.61 -25.87 0.11
C MET A 22 -22.35 -27.10 1.00
N MET A 23 -21.31 -27.87 0.69
CA MET A 23 -20.96 -29.07 1.45
C MET A 23 -20.42 -28.76 2.84
N GLU A 24 -19.78 -27.60 3.03
CA GLU A 24 -19.29 -27.18 4.35
C GLU A 24 -20.44 -26.77 5.24
N CYS A 25 -21.39 -25.99 4.70
CA CYS A 25 -22.62 -25.62 5.38
C CYS A 25 -23.42 -26.87 5.78
N LYS A 26 -23.57 -27.83 4.86
CA LYS A 26 -24.28 -29.09 5.15
C LYS A 26 -23.59 -29.91 6.26
N LYS A 27 -22.26 -29.99 6.24
CA LYS A 27 -21.50 -30.69 7.29
C LYS A 27 -21.65 -29.99 8.64
N ALA A 28 -21.51 -28.66 8.67
CA ALA A 28 -21.66 -27.89 9.91
C ALA A 28 -23.05 -28.06 10.53
N LEU A 29 -24.11 -28.01 9.71
CA LEU A 29 -25.47 -28.29 10.17
C LEU A 29 -25.62 -29.71 10.71
N GLY A 30 -24.95 -30.70 10.12
CA GLY A 30 -24.92 -32.06 10.66
C GLY A 30 -24.31 -32.14 12.06
N GLU A 31 -23.19 -31.45 12.29
CA GLU A 31 -22.47 -31.42 13.58
C GLU A 31 -23.21 -30.63 14.67
N THR A 32 -24.10 -29.73 14.26
CA THR A 32 -24.83 -28.81 15.15
C THR A 32 -26.31 -29.12 15.21
N SER A 33 -26.71 -30.32 14.76
CA SER A 33 -28.09 -30.79 14.81
C SER A 33 -29.08 -29.82 14.13
N GLY A 34 -28.67 -29.20 13.03
CA GLY A 34 -29.48 -28.28 12.24
C GLY A 34 -29.63 -26.86 12.81
N ASP A 35 -28.99 -26.56 13.94
CA ASP A 35 -29.04 -25.22 14.55
C ASP A 35 -28.14 -24.24 13.77
N ILE A 36 -28.75 -23.21 13.20
CA ILE A 36 -28.07 -22.24 12.34
C ILE A 36 -27.04 -21.42 13.11
N GLU A 37 -27.36 -20.97 14.32
CA GLU A 37 -26.48 -20.09 15.09
C GLU A 37 -25.28 -20.88 15.62
N LEU A 38 -25.51 -22.10 16.13
CA LEU A 38 -24.42 -23.02 16.48
C LEU A 38 -23.58 -23.40 15.25
N ALA A 39 -24.18 -23.60 14.08
CA ALA A 39 -23.46 -23.89 12.84
C ALA A 39 -22.55 -22.72 12.42
N VAL A 40 -23.00 -21.48 12.57
CA VAL A 40 -22.20 -20.27 12.32
C VAL A 40 -21.00 -20.24 13.26
N GLU A 41 -21.20 -20.42 14.57
CA GLU A 41 -20.09 -20.47 15.53
C GLU A 41 -19.09 -21.60 15.23
N PHE A 42 -19.61 -22.77 14.89
CA PHE A 42 -18.81 -23.93 14.53
C PHE A 42 -17.95 -23.66 13.28
N LEU A 43 -18.54 -23.06 12.24
CA LEU A 43 -17.83 -22.69 11.02
C LEU A 43 -16.76 -21.62 11.31
N ARG A 44 -17.02 -20.66 12.19
CA ARG A 44 -16.02 -19.65 12.59
C ARG A 44 -14.80 -20.30 13.24
N LYS A 45 -15.00 -21.20 14.20
CA LYS A 45 -13.92 -21.96 14.86
C LYS A 45 -13.13 -22.80 13.86
N ARG A 46 -13.81 -23.49 12.94
CA ARG A 46 -13.15 -24.29 11.90
C ARG A 46 -12.42 -23.44 10.86
N GLY A 47 -12.94 -22.27 10.53
CA GLY A 47 -12.33 -21.31 9.62
C GLY A 47 -10.96 -20.86 10.14
N ALA A 48 -10.89 -20.53 11.44
CA ALA A 48 -9.63 -20.17 12.08
C ALA A 48 -8.56 -21.28 11.96
N LEU A 49 -8.92 -22.53 12.25
CA LEU A 49 -8.01 -23.68 12.10
C LEU A 49 -7.57 -23.90 10.65
N LYS A 50 -8.47 -23.69 9.68
CA LYS A 50 -8.13 -23.80 8.25
C LYS A 50 -7.19 -22.71 7.79
N ALA A 51 -7.28 -21.52 8.37
CA ALA A 51 -6.39 -20.40 8.07
C ALA A 51 -5.00 -20.65 8.66
N GLU A 52 -4.95 -21.11 9.91
CA GLU A 52 -3.71 -21.53 10.57
C GLU A 52 -3.00 -22.64 9.78
N GLY A 53 -3.71 -23.67 9.33
CA GLY A 53 -3.14 -24.73 8.49
C GLY A 53 -2.67 -24.29 7.09
N LYS A 54 -2.81 -23.01 6.72
CA LYS A 54 -2.33 -22.44 5.45
C LYS A 54 -1.27 -21.36 5.63
N SER A 55 -0.96 -20.94 6.86
CA SER A 55 -0.04 -19.81 7.11
C SER A 55 1.34 -20.00 6.50
N ASP A 56 1.80 -21.25 6.39
CA ASP A 56 3.12 -21.60 5.86
C ASP A 56 3.17 -21.59 4.32
N ARG A 57 2.04 -21.39 3.65
CA ARG A 57 1.98 -21.34 2.18
C ARG A 57 2.43 -19.98 1.68
N THR A 58 3.30 -20.00 0.67
CA THR A 58 3.82 -18.78 0.04
C THR A 58 2.71 -17.96 -0.63
N THR A 59 2.66 -16.67 -0.32
CA THR A 59 1.75 -15.69 -0.94
C THR A 59 2.52 -14.73 -1.85
N SER A 60 2.77 -15.14 -3.10
CA SER A 60 3.54 -14.35 -4.07
C SER A 60 2.69 -13.45 -4.96
N GLU A 61 1.37 -13.59 -4.93
CA GLU A 61 0.42 -12.72 -5.64
C GLU A 61 -0.31 -11.80 -4.67
N GLY A 62 -1.18 -10.92 -5.18
CA GLY A 62 -1.92 -9.96 -4.35
C GLY A 62 -2.16 -8.62 -5.04
N VAL A 63 -2.57 -7.63 -4.24
CA VAL A 63 -2.83 -6.27 -4.73
C VAL A 63 -2.41 -5.21 -3.71
N ILE A 64 -2.13 -4.02 -4.22
CA ILE A 64 -1.98 -2.79 -3.46
C ILE A 64 -3.33 -2.08 -3.38
N GLY A 65 -3.77 -1.76 -2.18
CA GLY A 65 -4.95 -0.93 -1.91
C GLY A 65 -4.55 0.45 -1.39
N SER A 66 -5.40 1.44 -1.63
CA SER A 66 -5.28 2.76 -1.02
C SER A 66 -6.63 3.30 -0.59
N TYR A 67 -6.61 4.19 0.40
CA TYR A 67 -7.73 5.02 0.80
C TYR A 67 -7.27 6.47 0.95
N ILE A 68 -8.11 7.42 0.56
CA ILE A 68 -7.91 8.86 0.78
C ILE A 68 -9.21 9.41 1.36
N SER A 69 -9.12 10.18 2.45
CA SER A 69 -10.28 10.86 3.04
C SER A 69 -10.84 11.92 2.10
N SER A 70 -12.12 12.27 2.26
CA SER A 70 -12.81 13.23 1.40
C SER A 70 -12.21 14.63 1.38
N ASP A 71 -11.45 14.98 2.42
CA ASP A 71 -10.74 16.27 2.58
C ASP A 71 -9.24 16.19 2.23
N ASN A 72 -8.76 15.03 1.74
CA ASN A 72 -7.35 14.76 1.42
C ASN A 72 -6.39 14.93 2.61
N LYS A 73 -6.88 14.88 3.85
CA LYS A 73 -6.05 15.01 5.06
C LYS A 73 -5.53 13.70 5.61
N ILE A 74 -6.14 12.59 5.23
CA ILE A 74 -5.72 11.25 5.66
C ILE A 74 -5.61 10.37 4.42
N GLY A 75 -4.55 9.59 4.34
CA GLY A 75 -4.43 8.55 3.33
C GLY A 75 -3.71 7.33 3.87
N SER A 76 -3.99 6.18 3.26
CA SER A 76 -3.32 4.92 3.58
C SER A 76 -2.98 4.15 2.31
N LEU A 77 -1.95 3.31 2.41
CA LEU A 77 -1.50 2.39 1.38
C LEU A 77 -1.25 1.02 2.03
N VAL A 78 -1.79 -0.05 1.45
CA VAL A 78 -1.69 -1.40 2.02
C VAL A 78 -1.29 -2.40 0.94
N GLU A 79 -0.45 -3.36 1.30
CA GLU A 79 -0.15 -4.55 0.48
C GLU A 79 -0.77 -5.78 1.13
N VAL A 80 -1.67 -6.43 0.40
CA VAL A 80 -2.29 -7.69 0.82
C VAL A 80 -1.96 -8.75 -0.21
N ASN A 81 -1.35 -9.85 0.24
CA ASN A 81 -0.91 -10.94 -0.62
C ASN A 81 -1.83 -12.16 -0.50
N CYS A 82 -1.87 -12.95 -1.57
CA CYS A 82 -2.53 -14.26 -1.66
C CYS A 82 -1.66 -15.24 -2.48
N GLU A 83 -2.11 -16.47 -2.64
CA GLU A 83 -1.35 -17.50 -3.38
C GLU A 83 -1.44 -17.29 -4.89
N THR A 84 -2.63 -16.95 -5.43
CA THR A 84 -2.86 -16.87 -6.88
C THR A 84 -3.41 -15.52 -7.36
N ASP A 85 -3.22 -15.24 -8.65
CA ASP A 85 -3.76 -14.05 -9.31
C ASP A 85 -5.29 -14.12 -9.50
N PHE A 86 -5.87 -15.32 -9.53
CA PHE A 86 -7.32 -15.54 -9.56
C PHE A 86 -7.97 -14.99 -8.29
N VAL A 87 -7.45 -15.32 -7.10
CA VAL A 87 -7.95 -14.78 -5.84
C VAL A 87 -7.69 -13.28 -5.76
N ALA A 88 -6.51 -12.80 -6.17
CA ALA A 88 -6.15 -11.39 -6.14
C ALA A 88 -7.15 -10.48 -6.89
N ARG A 89 -7.83 -11.01 -7.92
CA ARG A 89 -8.81 -10.28 -8.74
C ARG A 89 -10.27 -10.50 -8.33
N SER A 90 -10.52 -11.33 -7.33
CA SER A 90 -11.89 -11.61 -6.86
C SER A 90 -12.49 -10.42 -6.11
N GLU A 91 -13.82 -10.29 -6.17
CA GLU A 91 -14.55 -9.24 -5.43
C GLU A 91 -14.34 -9.36 -3.92
N ASP A 92 -14.33 -10.58 -3.39
CA ASP A 92 -14.11 -10.82 -1.96
C ASP A 92 -12.73 -10.36 -1.47
N PHE A 93 -11.68 -10.60 -2.25
CA PHE A 93 -10.32 -10.19 -1.91
C PHE A 93 -10.13 -8.68 -2.07
N THR A 94 -10.65 -8.10 -3.15
CA THR A 94 -10.54 -6.64 -3.38
C THR A 94 -11.37 -5.83 -2.37
N ALA A 95 -12.50 -6.37 -1.91
CA ALA A 95 -13.25 -5.80 -0.79
C ALA A 95 -12.44 -5.84 0.51
N LEU A 96 -11.84 -7.00 0.86
CA LEU A 96 -10.97 -7.12 2.03
C LEU A 96 -9.83 -6.09 2.01
N VAL A 97 -9.16 -5.93 0.86
CA VAL A 97 -8.08 -4.94 0.73
C VAL A 97 -8.59 -3.52 0.97
N SER A 98 -9.78 -3.20 0.45
CA SER A 98 -10.40 -1.89 0.62
C SER A 98 -10.78 -1.62 2.08
N ASP A 99 -11.32 -2.62 2.77
CA ASP A 99 -11.64 -2.57 4.21
C ASP A 99 -10.38 -2.34 5.05
N ILE A 100 -9.28 -3.05 4.74
CA ILE A 100 -8.00 -2.89 5.44
C ILE A 100 -7.38 -1.52 5.16
N ALA A 101 -7.48 -1.01 3.93
CA ALA A 101 -7.00 0.34 3.60
C ALA A 101 -7.77 1.41 4.38
N LEU A 102 -9.11 1.31 4.42
CA LEU A 102 -9.96 2.20 5.21
C LEU A 102 -9.60 2.11 6.70
N HIS A 103 -9.47 0.90 7.24
CA HIS A 103 -9.07 0.68 8.62
C HIS A 103 -7.70 1.31 8.93
N ALA A 104 -6.70 1.06 8.10
CA ALA A 104 -5.35 1.62 8.26
C ALA A 104 -5.36 3.15 8.27
N SER A 105 -6.29 3.80 7.55
CA SER A 105 -6.41 5.26 7.55
C SER A 105 -6.94 5.80 8.89
N GLN A 106 -7.77 5.03 9.59
CA GLN A 106 -8.42 5.43 10.84
C GLN A 106 -7.65 4.98 12.09
N ALA A 107 -6.78 3.98 11.96
CA ALA A 107 -5.95 3.48 13.05
C ALA A 107 -4.95 4.53 13.56
N ASP A 108 -4.66 4.52 14.86
CA ASP A 108 -3.62 5.36 15.46
C ASP A 108 -2.21 4.99 14.96
N SER A 109 -1.98 3.69 14.71
CA SER A 109 -0.76 3.14 14.12
C SER A 109 -1.10 2.00 13.16
N THR A 110 -0.25 1.77 12.16
CA THR A 110 -0.32 0.59 11.28
C THR A 110 0.39 -0.64 11.85
N ASP A 111 1.07 -0.50 12.99
CA ASP A 111 1.67 -1.61 13.71
C ASP A 111 0.59 -2.56 14.27
N ASN A 112 0.89 -3.86 14.21
CA ASN A 112 0.00 -4.93 14.69
C ASN A 112 -1.44 -4.80 14.15
N ILE A 113 -1.60 -4.33 12.90
CA ILE A 113 -2.92 -4.04 12.31
C ILE A 113 -3.90 -5.21 12.40
N LEU A 114 -3.40 -6.45 12.37
CA LEU A 114 -4.21 -7.67 12.49
C LEU A 114 -4.89 -7.82 13.85
N GLU A 115 -4.34 -7.24 14.92
CA GLU A 115 -4.87 -7.32 16.29
C GLU A 115 -5.90 -6.23 16.58
N GLN A 116 -6.01 -5.22 15.70
CA GLN A 116 -6.87 -4.07 15.91
C GLN A 116 -8.34 -4.42 15.63
N ALA A 117 -9.24 -3.87 16.45
CA ALA A 117 -10.68 -3.98 16.25
C ALA A 117 -11.09 -3.31 14.94
N PHE A 118 -11.81 -4.03 14.08
CA PHE A 118 -12.16 -3.55 12.75
C PHE A 118 -13.13 -2.37 12.83
N VAL A 119 -12.81 -1.31 12.08
CA VAL A 119 -13.55 -0.05 12.15
C VAL A 119 -15.03 -0.15 11.78
N ASN A 120 -15.41 -1.06 10.88
CA ASN A 120 -16.81 -1.26 10.49
C ASN A 120 -17.54 -2.30 11.37
N ASP A 121 -16.80 -3.07 12.18
CA ASP A 121 -17.35 -4.06 13.11
C ASP A 121 -16.37 -4.33 14.25
N SER A 122 -16.50 -3.56 15.33
CA SER A 122 -15.63 -3.66 16.51
C SER A 122 -15.70 -5.01 17.24
N SER A 123 -16.65 -5.90 16.88
CA SER A 123 -16.72 -7.25 17.45
C SER A 123 -15.67 -8.21 16.88
N LYS A 124 -14.96 -7.80 15.82
CA LYS A 124 -13.94 -8.58 15.14
C LYS A 124 -12.65 -7.78 15.02
N THR A 125 -11.53 -8.50 14.95
CA THR A 125 -10.25 -7.90 14.54
C THR A 125 -10.07 -7.95 13.02
N ILE A 126 -9.12 -7.18 12.48
CA ILE A 126 -8.69 -7.35 11.08
C ILE A 126 -8.18 -8.78 10.83
N GLY A 127 -7.49 -9.38 11.80
CA GLY A 127 -7.04 -10.76 11.73
C GLY A 127 -8.20 -11.75 11.61
N ASP A 128 -9.31 -11.52 12.30
CA ASP A 128 -10.53 -12.34 12.15
C ASP A 128 -11.12 -12.20 10.75
N LEU A 129 -11.19 -10.97 10.22
CA LEU A 129 -11.67 -10.72 8.87
C LEU A 129 -10.80 -11.45 7.81
N VAL A 130 -9.48 -11.40 7.96
CA VAL A 130 -8.55 -12.13 7.08
C VAL A 130 -8.78 -13.64 7.17
N LYS A 131 -8.91 -14.20 8.38
CA LYS A 131 -9.17 -15.65 8.57
C LYS A 131 -10.51 -16.07 7.95
N GLU A 132 -11.55 -15.26 8.07
CA GLU A 132 -12.84 -15.49 7.41
C GLU A 132 -12.69 -15.55 5.89
N LYS A 133 -11.93 -14.63 5.30
CA LYS A 133 -11.64 -14.63 3.85
C LYS A 133 -10.78 -15.82 3.43
N ILE A 134 -9.79 -16.24 4.22
CA ILE A 134 -9.03 -17.48 3.97
C ILE A 134 -9.96 -18.70 3.98
N ALA A 135 -10.87 -18.77 4.95
CA ALA A 135 -11.82 -19.88 5.05
C ALA A 135 -12.76 -19.95 3.84
N LYS A 136 -13.17 -18.78 3.31
CA LYS A 136 -14.05 -18.67 2.15
C LYS A 136 -13.33 -18.94 0.82
N LEU A 137 -12.15 -18.35 0.63
CA LEU A 137 -11.41 -18.38 -0.63
C LEU A 137 -10.50 -19.61 -0.76
N GLY A 138 -10.11 -20.22 0.36
CA GLY A 138 -9.32 -21.44 0.38
C GLY A 138 -7.81 -21.24 0.17
N GLU A 139 -7.34 -20.00 0.05
CA GLU A 139 -5.93 -19.63 -0.07
C GLU A 139 -5.43 -18.90 1.17
N ASN A 140 -4.12 -18.99 1.44
CA ASN A 140 -3.46 -18.14 2.41
C ASN A 140 -3.56 -16.67 1.99
N ILE A 141 -3.80 -15.78 2.97
CA ILE A 141 -3.89 -14.34 2.76
C ILE A 141 -3.09 -13.66 3.87
N THR A 142 -2.21 -12.74 3.50
CA THR A 142 -1.37 -12.02 4.45
C THR A 142 -1.45 -10.52 4.21
N VAL A 143 -1.59 -9.74 5.29
CA VAL A 143 -1.37 -8.30 5.26
C VAL A 143 0.12 -8.06 5.45
N LYS A 144 0.82 -7.70 4.38
CA LYS A 144 2.29 -7.65 4.40
C LYS A 144 2.83 -6.35 4.98
N ARG A 145 2.19 -5.24 4.67
CA ARG A 145 2.55 -3.90 5.17
C ARG A 145 1.43 -2.91 4.94
N ALA A 146 1.40 -1.88 5.77
CA ALA A 146 0.50 -0.75 5.69
C ALA A 146 1.21 0.53 6.13
N ASP A 147 0.99 1.61 5.39
CA ASP A 147 1.42 2.96 5.73
C ASP A 147 0.19 3.88 5.82
N LYS A 148 0.25 4.83 6.74
CA LYS A 148 -0.74 5.90 6.92
C LYS A 148 -0.05 7.24 6.92
N PHE A 149 -0.60 8.20 6.18
CA PHE A 149 -0.25 9.61 6.24
C PHE A 149 -1.39 10.41 6.86
N THR A 150 -1.03 11.39 7.69
CA THR A 150 -1.95 12.39 8.26
C THR A 150 -1.35 13.76 8.05
N ALA A 151 -2.03 14.55 7.23
CA ALA A 151 -1.55 15.83 6.75
C ALA A 151 -1.71 16.91 7.82
N GLY A 152 -0.78 17.86 7.85
CA GLY A 152 -0.91 19.08 8.64
C GLY A 152 -2.03 20.01 8.16
N GLU A 153 -2.18 21.17 8.82
CA GLU A 153 -3.22 22.17 8.52
C GLU A 153 -3.29 22.54 7.03
N ASN A 154 -2.13 22.74 6.39
CA ASN A 154 -2.01 23.02 4.95
C ASN A 154 -1.40 21.84 4.15
N GLY A 155 -1.46 20.63 4.69
CA GLY A 155 -1.04 19.43 3.96
C GLY A 155 -2.14 18.90 3.04
N PHE A 156 -1.76 18.14 2.01
CA PHE A 156 -2.68 17.54 1.04
C PHE A 156 -2.14 16.19 0.56
N ILE A 157 -2.93 15.14 0.74
CA ILE A 157 -2.53 13.76 0.40
C ILE A 157 -3.25 13.30 -0.88
N GLY A 158 -2.50 12.67 -1.76
CA GLY A 158 -3.04 11.96 -2.91
C GLY A 158 -2.41 10.57 -3.07
N SER A 159 -3.09 9.69 -3.78
CA SER A 159 -2.58 8.36 -4.09
C SER A 159 -2.79 7.99 -5.55
N TYR A 160 -2.00 7.04 -6.01
CA TYR A 160 -2.18 6.40 -7.31
C TYR A 160 -1.86 4.91 -7.18
N VAL A 161 -2.83 4.06 -7.50
CA VAL A 161 -2.63 2.62 -7.69
C VAL A 161 -2.66 2.35 -9.19
N HIS A 162 -1.58 1.78 -9.72
CA HIS A 162 -1.46 1.49 -11.14
C HIS A 162 -2.53 0.47 -11.60
N SER A 163 -2.84 0.46 -12.89
CA SER A 163 -3.95 -0.31 -13.46
C SER A 163 -3.85 -1.82 -13.18
N ASN A 164 -2.63 -2.36 -13.08
CA ASN A 164 -2.38 -3.76 -12.75
C ASN A 164 -2.55 -4.09 -11.25
N LYS A 165 -2.82 -3.09 -10.40
CA LYS A 165 -2.95 -3.19 -8.94
C LYS A 165 -1.72 -3.72 -8.20
N LYS A 166 -0.57 -3.85 -8.88
CA LYS A 166 0.68 -4.36 -8.30
C LYS A 166 1.64 -3.24 -7.84
N VAL A 167 1.35 -1.99 -8.16
CA VAL A 167 2.15 -0.84 -7.71
C VAL A 167 1.21 0.24 -7.22
N GLY A 168 1.50 0.82 -6.06
CA GLY A 168 0.75 1.93 -5.50
C GLY A 168 1.67 2.94 -4.83
N VAL A 169 1.24 4.19 -4.84
CA VAL A 169 1.98 5.31 -4.28
C VAL A 169 1.04 6.19 -3.47
N LEU A 170 1.52 6.67 -2.33
CA LEU A 170 0.91 7.72 -1.52
C LEU A 170 1.89 8.91 -1.47
N VAL A 171 1.38 10.13 -1.65
CA VAL A 171 2.16 11.37 -1.68
C VAL A 171 1.51 12.39 -0.77
N GLU A 172 2.30 13.12 0.02
CA GLU A 172 1.84 14.33 0.71
C GLU A 172 2.55 15.55 0.14
N LEU A 173 1.74 16.57 -0.10
CA LEU A 173 2.17 17.93 -0.33
C LEU A 173 1.93 18.76 0.93
N GLU A 174 2.74 19.79 1.13
CA GLU A 174 2.46 20.88 2.06
C GLU A 174 2.41 22.18 1.27
N THR A 175 1.47 23.04 1.66
CA THR A 175 1.29 24.35 1.08
C THR A 175 1.47 25.44 2.15
N GLU A 176 1.83 26.65 1.72
CA GLU A 176 1.96 27.79 2.63
C GLU A 176 0.62 28.24 3.22
N LYS A 177 -0.46 28.04 2.44
CA LYS A 177 -1.85 28.40 2.76
C LYS A 177 -2.78 27.43 2.05
N ALA A 178 -4.07 27.45 2.37
CA ALA A 178 -5.07 26.73 1.59
C ALA A 178 -5.03 27.14 0.10
N LEU A 179 -4.94 26.16 -0.79
CA LEU A 179 -4.94 26.33 -2.25
C LEU A 179 -6.06 25.47 -2.87
N ASP A 180 -6.28 25.64 -4.16
CA ASP A 180 -7.31 24.91 -4.91
C ASP A 180 -7.11 23.38 -4.84
N SER A 181 -8.11 22.67 -4.33
CA SER A 181 -8.03 21.23 -4.08
C SER A 181 -8.04 20.39 -5.35
N GLU A 182 -8.68 20.87 -6.43
CA GLU A 182 -8.71 20.16 -7.71
C GLU A 182 -7.32 20.18 -8.36
N ALA A 183 -6.65 21.33 -8.35
CA ALA A 183 -5.28 21.48 -8.82
C ALA A 183 -4.30 20.62 -7.99
N LEU A 184 -4.43 20.60 -6.66
CA LEU A 184 -3.61 19.74 -5.80
C LEU A 184 -3.89 18.25 -6.03
N THR A 185 -5.14 17.87 -6.32
CA THR A 185 -5.50 16.50 -6.71
C THR A 185 -4.82 16.10 -8.01
N SER A 186 -4.82 16.97 -9.02
CA SER A 186 -4.13 16.71 -10.28
C SER A 186 -2.63 16.57 -10.07
N LEU A 187 -2.01 17.49 -9.32
CA LEU A 187 -0.57 17.48 -9.06
C LEU A 187 -0.13 16.23 -8.28
N THR A 188 -0.82 15.88 -7.19
CA THR A 188 -0.50 14.67 -6.42
C THR A 188 -0.63 13.41 -7.28
N LYS A 189 -1.66 13.32 -8.13
CA LYS A 189 -1.83 12.20 -9.06
C LYS A 189 -0.68 12.11 -10.05
N ASP A 190 -0.26 13.23 -10.63
CA ASP A 190 0.86 13.28 -11.58
C ASP A 190 2.19 12.87 -10.93
N ILE A 191 2.46 13.36 -9.72
CA ILE A 191 3.64 12.97 -8.94
C ILE A 191 3.57 11.48 -8.60
N ALA A 192 2.44 10.97 -8.13
CA ALA A 192 2.29 9.57 -7.75
C ALA A 192 2.45 8.62 -8.96
N MET A 193 1.94 9.01 -10.13
CA MET A 193 2.18 8.30 -11.40
C MET A 193 3.67 8.31 -11.77
N HIS A 194 4.36 9.44 -11.60
CA HIS A 194 5.79 9.53 -11.83
C HIS A 194 6.58 8.60 -10.90
N VAL A 195 6.30 8.64 -9.60
CA VAL A 195 6.96 7.79 -8.60
C VAL A 195 6.74 6.30 -8.91
N THR A 196 5.55 5.92 -9.40
CA THR A 196 5.25 4.55 -9.84
C THR A 196 6.24 4.08 -10.92
N ALA A 197 6.53 4.94 -11.90
CA ALA A 197 7.36 4.63 -13.06
C ALA A 197 8.87 4.81 -12.83
N SER A 198 9.29 5.87 -12.16
CA SER A 198 10.70 6.28 -12.04
C SER A 198 11.38 5.80 -10.76
N THR A 199 10.62 5.28 -9.79
CA THR A 199 11.16 4.69 -8.54
C THR A 199 12.18 5.57 -7.79
N PRO A 200 11.94 6.88 -7.59
CA PRO A 200 12.83 7.69 -6.76
C PRO A 200 12.92 7.10 -5.35
N LYS A 201 14.07 7.29 -4.71
CA LYS A 201 14.31 6.90 -3.32
C LYS A 201 14.04 8.03 -2.34
N TYR A 202 14.32 9.26 -2.76
CA TYR A 202 14.24 10.46 -1.93
C TYR A 202 13.40 11.53 -2.60
N VAL A 203 12.87 12.47 -1.83
CA VAL A 203 12.18 13.64 -2.41
C VAL A 203 13.21 14.56 -3.07
N SER A 204 14.30 14.84 -2.35
CA SER A 204 15.31 15.85 -2.66
C SER A 204 16.68 15.40 -2.15
N ARG A 205 17.74 16.18 -2.44
CA ARG A 205 19.08 15.93 -1.88
C ARG A 205 19.10 16.03 -0.36
N ASP A 206 18.34 16.97 0.20
CA ASP A 206 18.29 17.24 1.64
C ASP A 206 17.61 16.11 2.42
N SER A 207 16.77 15.32 1.75
CA SER A 207 16.12 14.13 2.34
C SER A 207 16.90 12.83 2.08
N ALA A 208 18.06 12.89 1.41
CA ALA A 208 18.86 11.70 1.14
C ALA A 208 19.67 11.28 2.37
N ASP A 209 19.71 9.98 2.64
CA ASP A 209 20.43 9.42 3.78
C ASP A 209 21.93 9.73 3.67
N GLN A 210 22.50 10.22 4.76
CA GLN A 210 23.94 10.55 4.79
C GLN A 210 24.81 9.30 4.56
N ASP A 211 24.37 8.14 5.03
CA ASP A 211 25.05 6.86 4.80
C ASP A 211 25.01 6.44 3.33
N PHE A 212 23.88 6.66 2.64
CA PHE A 212 23.79 6.44 1.20
C PHE A 212 24.76 7.36 0.44
N ILE A 213 24.75 8.66 0.76
CA ILE A 213 25.65 9.64 0.15
C ILE A 213 27.13 9.27 0.39
N ALA A 214 27.48 8.90 1.62
CA ALA A 214 28.83 8.49 1.98
C ALA A 214 29.25 7.24 1.20
N LYS A 215 28.35 6.25 1.09
CA LYS A 215 28.62 5.01 0.36
C LYS A 215 28.81 5.24 -1.13
N GLU A 216 27.98 6.07 -1.76
CA GLU A 216 28.13 6.42 -3.17
C GLU A 216 29.45 7.18 -3.43
N LYS A 217 29.86 8.08 -2.52
CA LYS A 217 31.17 8.73 -2.60
C LYS A 217 32.32 7.72 -2.52
N GLU A 218 32.26 6.76 -1.61
CA GLU A 218 33.25 5.68 -1.48
C GLU A 218 33.34 4.85 -2.76
N ILE A 219 32.19 4.40 -3.29
CA ILE A 219 32.10 3.64 -4.54
C ILE A 219 32.72 4.42 -5.70
N MET A 220 32.38 5.71 -5.83
CA MET A 220 32.93 6.56 -6.87
C MET A 220 34.45 6.71 -6.77
N LEU A 221 35.00 6.87 -5.57
CA LEU A 221 36.44 6.94 -5.35
C LEU A 221 37.10 5.63 -5.79
N ALA A 222 36.56 4.48 -5.37
CA ALA A 222 37.05 3.17 -5.76
C ALA A 222 37.00 2.92 -7.29
N GLN A 223 35.91 3.30 -7.94
CA GLN A 223 35.74 3.19 -9.40
C GLN A 223 36.69 4.09 -10.20
N SER A 224 37.20 5.15 -9.59
CA SER A 224 38.03 6.11 -10.29
C SER A 224 39.52 5.75 -10.31
N GLY A 225 39.94 4.76 -9.51
CA GLY A 225 41.31 4.28 -9.44
C GLY A 225 42.36 5.39 -9.26
N ASP A 226 43.60 5.12 -9.72
CA ASP A 226 44.71 6.07 -9.67
C ASP A 226 44.54 7.25 -10.66
N ASP A 227 43.60 7.17 -11.60
CA ASP A 227 43.42 8.20 -12.61
C ASP A 227 42.73 9.46 -12.06
N LEU A 228 41.96 9.33 -10.97
CA LEU A 228 41.48 10.51 -10.24
C LEU A 228 42.59 11.13 -9.40
N SER A 229 43.44 10.33 -8.74
CA SER A 229 44.49 10.83 -7.84
C SER A 229 45.57 11.63 -8.56
N LYS A 230 45.80 11.34 -9.85
CA LYS A 230 46.70 12.09 -10.74
C LYS A 230 46.16 13.44 -11.20
N LYS A 231 44.87 13.75 -10.98
CA LYS A 231 44.26 15.02 -11.40
C LYS A 231 44.41 16.07 -10.30
N PRO A 232 44.52 17.37 -10.67
CA PRO A 232 44.45 18.47 -9.71
C PRO A 232 43.20 18.39 -8.83
N GLU A 233 43.30 18.82 -7.58
CA GLU A 233 42.22 18.72 -6.57
C GLU A 233 40.90 19.34 -7.04
N ASN A 234 40.96 20.55 -7.62
CA ASN A 234 39.80 21.23 -8.20
C ASN A 234 39.13 20.45 -9.35
N ILE A 235 39.88 19.65 -10.11
CA ILE A 235 39.33 18.80 -11.17
C ILE A 235 38.70 17.55 -10.57
N ARG A 236 39.32 16.96 -9.54
CA ARG A 236 38.77 15.81 -8.80
C ARG A 236 37.43 16.18 -8.17
N GLU A 237 37.36 17.30 -7.48
CA GLU A 237 36.13 17.82 -6.88
C GLU A 237 35.04 18.02 -7.93
N LYS A 238 35.35 18.70 -9.05
CA LYS A 238 34.38 18.89 -10.15
C LYS A 238 33.84 17.57 -10.70
N ILE A 239 34.70 16.56 -10.87
CA ILE A 239 34.28 15.23 -11.35
C ILE A 239 33.38 14.55 -10.32
N MET A 240 33.75 14.59 -9.05
CA MET A 240 32.98 14.00 -7.96
C MET A 240 31.60 14.65 -7.84
N THR A 241 31.53 15.98 -7.85
CA THR A 241 30.28 16.73 -7.84
C THR A 241 29.40 16.36 -9.03
N GLY A 242 29.93 16.38 -10.25
CA GLY A 242 29.14 16.04 -11.44
C GLY A 242 28.66 14.59 -11.48
N ARG A 243 29.40 13.65 -10.90
CA ARG A 243 28.91 12.26 -10.75
C ARG A 243 27.82 12.16 -9.69
N MET A 244 27.97 12.88 -8.58
CA MET A 244 26.97 12.91 -7.53
C MET A 244 25.67 13.57 -8.00
N ASP A 245 25.77 14.64 -8.79
CA ASP A 245 24.61 15.27 -9.43
C ASP A 245 23.83 14.29 -10.30
N LYS A 246 24.51 13.40 -11.04
CA LYS A 246 23.85 12.35 -11.84
C LYS A 246 23.14 11.32 -10.97
N ILE A 247 23.70 10.96 -9.82
CA ILE A 247 23.03 10.05 -8.89
C ILE A 247 21.78 10.72 -8.33
N PHE A 248 21.89 11.96 -7.85
CA PHE A 248 20.73 12.70 -7.34
C PHE A 248 19.64 12.85 -8.40
N ALA A 249 19.98 13.15 -9.65
CA ALA A 249 19.03 13.18 -10.76
C ALA A 249 18.31 11.83 -11.01
N GLN A 250 18.89 10.71 -10.57
CA GLN A 250 18.28 9.38 -10.66
C GLN A 250 17.48 9.00 -9.42
N VAL A 251 17.88 9.43 -8.22
CA VAL A 251 17.28 8.96 -6.96
C VAL A 251 16.39 9.99 -6.26
N CYS A 252 16.52 11.27 -6.57
CA CYS A 252 15.72 12.36 -5.99
C CYS A 252 14.57 12.74 -6.92
N LEU A 253 13.34 12.56 -6.46
CA LEU A 253 12.11 12.84 -7.19
C LEU A 253 12.13 14.22 -7.87
N LEU A 254 12.48 15.28 -7.14
CA LEU A 254 12.42 16.64 -7.66
C LEU A 254 13.44 16.94 -8.77
N GLU A 255 14.44 16.09 -8.96
CA GLU A 255 15.44 16.22 -10.02
C GLU A 255 15.18 15.30 -11.22
N GLN A 256 14.23 14.38 -11.10
CA GLN A 256 13.89 13.45 -12.18
C GLN A 256 13.15 14.18 -13.31
N PRO A 257 13.47 13.88 -14.59
CA PRO A 257 12.66 14.31 -15.73
C PRO A 257 11.24 13.76 -15.64
N PHE A 258 10.23 14.62 -15.73
CA PHE A 258 8.84 14.22 -15.53
C PHE A 258 8.36 13.26 -16.63
N VAL A 259 7.70 12.17 -16.25
CA VAL A 259 7.38 11.06 -17.17
C VAL A 259 6.41 11.43 -18.27
N LYS A 260 5.56 12.44 -18.06
CA LYS A 260 4.64 12.96 -19.08
C LYS A 260 5.24 14.09 -19.91
N ASN A 261 6.31 14.73 -19.42
CA ASN A 261 7.02 15.80 -20.09
C ASN A 261 8.51 15.81 -19.67
N PRO A 262 9.38 15.05 -20.35
CA PRO A 262 10.78 14.91 -19.97
C PRO A 262 11.62 16.17 -20.09
N ASP A 263 11.12 17.21 -20.76
CA ASP A 263 11.79 18.52 -20.87
C ASP A 263 11.71 19.33 -19.57
N GLN A 264 10.92 18.87 -18.61
CA GLN A 264 10.69 19.50 -17.32
C GLN A 264 10.99 18.51 -16.19
N THR A 265 11.64 18.95 -15.11
CA THR A 265 11.79 18.11 -13.91
C THR A 265 10.50 18.09 -13.08
N VAL A 266 10.34 17.10 -12.20
CA VAL A 266 9.22 17.13 -11.22
C VAL A 266 9.30 18.37 -10.32
N GLY A 267 10.51 18.83 -9.97
CA GLY A 267 10.69 20.07 -9.23
C GLY A 267 10.16 21.30 -9.97
N ASP A 268 10.38 21.37 -11.28
CA ASP A 268 9.86 22.45 -12.12
C ASP A 268 8.33 22.36 -12.25
N LEU A 269 7.77 21.15 -12.34
CA LEU A 269 6.32 20.92 -12.34
C LEU A 269 5.67 21.47 -11.06
N VAL A 270 6.26 21.20 -9.89
CA VAL A 270 5.78 21.68 -8.59
C VAL A 270 5.87 23.20 -8.48
N LYS A 271 6.99 23.79 -8.95
CA LYS A 271 7.17 25.25 -8.99
C LYS A 271 6.14 25.91 -9.91
N GLU A 272 5.88 25.33 -11.08
CA GLU A 272 4.87 25.84 -12.01
C GLU A 272 3.48 25.87 -11.36
N HIS A 273 3.09 24.80 -10.66
CA HIS A 273 1.82 24.76 -9.92
C HIS A 273 1.79 25.79 -8.78
N SER A 274 2.89 25.94 -8.04
CA SER A 274 3.02 26.94 -6.98
C SER A 274 2.77 28.36 -7.52
N ASN A 275 3.36 28.69 -8.67
CA ASN A 275 3.18 29.98 -9.33
C ASN A 275 1.73 30.20 -9.80
N LYS A 276 1.12 29.17 -10.40
CA LYS A 276 -0.27 29.25 -10.88
C LYS A 276 -1.28 29.41 -9.74
N LEU A 277 -1.04 28.74 -8.61
CA LEU A 277 -1.91 28.78 -7.43
C LEU A 277 -1.65 29.99 -6.52
N GLY A 278 -0.54 30.71 -6.74
CA GLY A 278 -0.18 31.88 -5.95
C GLY A 278 0.21 31.55 -4.50
N GLY A 279 0.85 30.40 -4.29
CA GLY A 279 1.38 29.96 -2.98
C GLY A 279 2.36 28.81 -3.13
N ASN A 280 3.36 28.73 -2.24
CA ASN A 280 4.37 27.67 -2.32
C ASN A 280 3.75 26.29 -2.08
N VAL A 281 4.11 25.31 -2.93
CA VAL A 281 3.77 23.89 -2.79
C VAL A 281 5.06 23.10 -2.68
N THR A 282 5.16 22.24 -1.67
CA THR A 282 6.33 21.38 -1.43
C THR A 282 5.90 19.93 -1.34
N VAL A 283 6.67 19.00 -1.91
CA VAL A 283 6.48 17.57 -1.67
C VAL A 283 7.12 17.23 -0.33
N LYS A 284 6.33 16.75 0.65
CA LYS A 284 6.85 16.44 1.99
C LYS A 284 7.43 15.04 2.03
N HIS A 285 6.64 14.07 1.59
CA HIS A 285 7.03 12.68 1.56
C HIS A 285 6.21 11.89 0.55
N PHE A 286 6.73 10.73 0.15
CA PHE A 286 5.97 9.72 -0.56
C PHE A 286 6.34 8.33 -0.04
N VAL A 287 5.44 7.37 -0.23
CA VAL A 287 5.75 5.94 -0.11
C VAL A 287 5.28 5.23 -1.38
N ARG A 288 6.07 4.24 -1.82
CA ARG A 288 5.78 3.42 -2.99
C ARG A 288 5.84 1.96 -2.61
N TYR A 289 4.76 1.24 -2.88
CA TYR A 289 4.73 -0.21 -2.83
C TYR A 289 4.77 -0.78 -4.25
N ALA A 290 5.57 -1.83 -4.42
CA ALA A 290 5.45 -2.77 -5.52
C ALA A 290 5.27 -4.16 -4.92
N LEU A 291 4.27 -4.88 -5.42
CA LEU A 291 3.94 -6.24 -5.00
C LEU A 291 5.17 -7.15 -5.14
N GLY A 292 5.46 -7.88 -4.07
CA GLY A 292 6.64 -8.76 -3.98
C GLY A 292 7.57 -8.35 -2.84
#